data_AF-A0A1L7I6V8-F1
#
_entry.id   AF-A0A1L7I6V8-F1
#
_cell.length_a   1.000
_cell.length_b   1.000
_cell.length_c   1.000
_cell.angle_alpha   90.00
_cell.angle_beta   90.00
_cell.angle_gamma   90.00
#
_symmetry.space_group_name_H-M   'P 1'
#
loop_
_entity.id
_entity.type
_entity.pdbx_description
1 polymer ?
#
loop_
_entity_poly.entity_id
_entity_poly.type
_entity_poly.pdbx_seq_one_letter_code
_entity_poly.pdbx_strand_id
1 'polypeptide(L)'
;MNFISKLPKLWVLGLCSLLLFTSCDEDDDFMIDDDMSVVDPEPETDDVMETNSIIDFVNSNDDYSSLAAAIDAAGLTATLDSDTNFTVFAPDNDAFAAFLSANGFASLDEVPTDLLTQVLLYHVQEGEIMSSNLSTGYIESMAVYGASEEPLSLYINTSDGVMINGVASVTTADVEVDNGVIHAVDSVIGLPDVTTFATADPTFSILVSALTREEDYTYVETLMAMDSPAPFTVFAPTDDAFAALLEELEASSLDDIDAETLSAVLTYHVVAEANVRSGDLTDGMEVSTLNGDTFTVNLGDAVTITDANDRMSTVIAADVQATNGVIHVIDTVLLPEL
;
A
#
# COMPACT_ATOMS: atom_id res chain seq x y z
N MET A 1 50.67 21.83 15.03
CA MET A 1 51.11 23.23 15.25
C MET A 1 50.18 24.16 14.48
N ASN A 2 49.89 25.30 15.09
CA ASN A 2 49.23 26.54 14.64
C ASN A 2 49.41 26.88 13.12
N PHE A 3 48.58 27.69 12.46
CA PHE A 3 47.76 28.87 12.88
C PHE A 3 46.35 28.82 12.21
N ILE A 4 45.22 29.30 12.74
CA ILE A 4 44.84 30.51 13.52
C ILE A 4 44.48 31.75 12.66
N SER A 5 43.22 32.21 12.80
CA SER A 5 42.67 33.58 12.55
C SER A 5 42.29 34.00 11.10
N LYS A 6 41.33 34.92 10.81
CA LYS A 6 40.58 35.93 11.63
C LYS A 6 39.11 36.13 11.16
N LEU A 7 38.25 36.62 12.08
CA LEU A 7 37.11 37.52 11.77
C LEU A 7 37.52 39.00 11.92
N PRO A 8 36.89 39.92 11.18
CA PRO A 8 36.05 40.97 11.80
C PRO A 8 34.67 41.09 11.09
N LYS A 9 33.53 41.40 11.72
CA LYS A 9 33.11 42.50 12.62
C LYS A 9 32.81 43.88 11.95
N LEU A 10 31.49 44.10 11.74
CA LEU A 10 30.68 45.23 12.28
C LEU A 10 30.50 46.52 11.43
N TRP A 11 29.35 47.19 11.65
CA TRP A 11 28.85 48.53 11.22
C TRP A 11 27.98 48.60 9.94
N VAL A 12 26.92 49.44 9.82
CA VAL A 12 25.93 50.04 10.78
C VAL A 12 24.80 50.77 9.99
N LEU A 13 23.75 51.28 10.66
CA LEU A 13 22.55 52.01 10.14
C LEU A 13 21.46 51.10 9.53
N GLY A 14 20.15 51.26 9.80
CA GLY A 14 19.47 52.07 10.82
C GLY A 14 18.79 53.35 10.31
N LEU A 15 17.45 53.37 10.32
CA LEU A 15 16.62 54.56 10.21
C LEU A 15 15.41 54.44 11.15
N CYS A 16 14.96 55.57 11.71
CA CYS A 16 13.88 55.66 12.68
C CYS A 16 12.89 56.76 12.25
N SER A 17 11.61 56.59 12.54
CA SER A 17 10.65 57.69 12.52
C SER A 17 9.60 57.47 13.60
N LEU A 18 9.60 58.36 14.60
CA LEU A 18 8.63 58.41 15.69
C LEU A 18 7.91 59.76 15.58
N LEU A 19 6.59 59.74 15.42
CA LEU A 19 5.78 60.96 15.39
C LEU A 19 5.05 61.14 16.72
N LEU A 20 5.43 62.19 17.44
CA LEU A 20 4.72 62.71 18.60
C LEU A 20 4.05 64.03 18.23
N PHE A 21 2.77 64.16 18.56
CA PHE A 21 2.11 65.45 18.70
C PHE A 21 1.41 65.51 20.05
N THR A 22 1.53 66.64 20.71
CA THR A 22 1.00 66.89 22.07
C THR A 22 -0.02 68.01 22.00
N SER A 23 -1.17 67.86 22.66
CA SER A 23 -2.05 68.97 23.00
C SER A 23 -2.74 68.71 24.35
N CYS A 24 -2.54 69.64 25.28
CA CYS A 24 -3.55 70.01 26.28
C CYS A 24 -4.33 71.22 25.69
N ASP A 25 -5.25 71.91 26.36
CA ASP A 25 -5.91 71.77 27.67
C ASP A 25 -7.45 71.63 27.38
N GLU A 26 -8.46 71.84 28.23
CA GLU A 26 -8.66 72.32 29.61
C GLU A 26 -10.02 71.72 30.10
N ASP A 27 -10.30 71.65 31.41
CA ASP A 27 -11.52 71.00 31.97
C ASP A 27 -12.82 71.84 31.82
N ASP A 28 -13.99 71.19 31.74
CA ASP A 28 -15.30 71.82 32.05
C ASP A 28 -16.37 70.76 32.46
N ASP A 29 -17.17 71.04 33.49
CA ASP A 29 -18.13 70.08 34.11
C ASP A 29 -19.42 69.88 33.27
N PHE A 30 -19.86 68.63 33.07
CA PHE A 30 -21.25 68.34 32.73
C PHE A 30 -21.81 67.08 33.41
N MET A 31 -22.87 67.26 34.20
CA MET A 31 -23.61 66.18 34.87
C MET A 31 -24.67 65.59 33.94
N ILE A 32 -24.68 64.27 33.78
CA ILE A 32 -25.87 63.51 33.40
C ILE A 32 -26.02 62.35 34.40
N ASP A 33 -27.03 62.43 35.25
CA ASP A 33 -27.70 61.23 35.76
C ASP A 33 -28.61 60.72 34.64
N ASP A 34 -28.39 59.50 34.11
CA ASP A 34 -29.49 58.57 33.85
C ASP A 34 -29.01 57.15 33.53
N ASP A 35 -29.94 56.21 33.70
CA ASP A 35 -29.80 54.77 33.50
C ASP A 35 -29.38 54.39 32.06
N MET A 36 -28.24 53.69 31.94
CA MET A 36 -28.01 52.78 30.81
C MET A 36 -27.23 51.55 31.28
N SER A 37 -27.89 50.39 31.20
CA SER A 37 -27.33 49.10 31.58
C SER A 37 -26.01 48.81 30.87
N VAL A 38 -24.96 48.48 31.64
CA VAL A 38 -23.76 47.84 31.10
C VAL A 38 -24.18 46.44 30.62
N VAL A 39 -24.39 46.32 29.31
CA VAL A 39 -24.42 45.01 28.66
C VAL A 39 -22.96 44.54 28.66
N ASP A 40 -22.63 43.70 29.64
CA ASP A 40 -21.40 42.92 29.62
C ASP A 40 -21.42 42.12 28.30
N PRO A 41 -20.39 42.20 27.44
CA PRO A 41 -20.34 41.34 26.26
C PRO A 41 -20.31 39.90 26.76
N GLU A 42 -21.28 39.09 26.34
CA GLU A 42 -21.28 37.66 26.63
C GLU A 42 -19.92 37.10 26.15
N PRO A 43 -19.25 36.24 26.95
CA PRO A 43 -17.98 35.71 26.53
C PRO A 43 -18.19 34.95 25.22
N GLU A 44 -17.50 35.39 24.17
CA GLU A 44 -17.40 34.66 22.90
C GLU A 44 -17.06 33.21 23.26
N THR A 45 -18.01 32.31 23.05
CA THR A 45 -17.75 30.89 23.22
C THR A 45 -16.73 30.52 22.14
N ASP A 46 -15.56 30.00 22.55
CA ASP A 46 -14.71 29.24 21.65
C ASP A 46 -15.57 28.12 21.09
N ASP A 47 -16.07 28.33 19.88
CA ASP A 47 -16.91 27.38 19.15
C ASP A 47 -15.95 26.29 18.68
N VAL A 48 -15.76 25.29 19.57
CA VAL A 48 -14.95 24.12 19.28
C VAL A 48 -15.59 23.46 18.07
N MET A 49 -14.96 23.64 16.91
CA MET A 49 -15.39 22.96 15.70
C MET A 49 -15.18 21.47 15.96
N GLU A 50 -16.28 20.78 16.24
CA GLU A 50 -16.34 19.32 16.29
C GLU A 50 -15.84 18.82 14.94
N THR A 51 -14.60 18.34 14.90
CA THR A 51 -14.02 17.73 13.72
C THR A 51 -14.64 16.36 13.49
N ASN A 52 -14.68 15.96 12.24
CA ASN A 52 -15.10 14.64 11.78
C ASN A 52 -13.92 14.00 11.07
N SER A 53 -12.74 13.95 11.70
CA SER A 53 -11.57 13.28 11.15
C SER A 53 -11.75 11.76 11.13
N ILE A 54 -10.85 11.05 10.45
CA ILE A 54 -10.78 9.57 10.50
C ILE A 54 -10.71 9.07 11.95
N ILE A 55 -9.96 9.78 12.81
CA ILE A 55 -9.80 9.45 14.22
C ILE A 55 -11.06 9.78 15.02
N ASP A 56 -11.74 10.88 14.73
CA ASP A 56 -13.01 11.23 15.38
C ASP A 56 -14.10 10.21 15.05
N PHE A 57 -14.22 9.79 13.79
CA PHE A 57 -15.17 8.75 13.35
C PHE A 57 -14.93 7.41 14.06
N VAL A 58 -13.67 6.94 14.06
CA VAL A 58 -13.28 5.65 14.64
C VAL A 58 -13.45 5.63 16.17
N ASN A 59 -13.19 6.76 16.86
CA ASN A 59 -13.44 6.87 18.31
C ASN A 59 -14.92 7.07 18.68
N SER A 60 -15.74 7.63 17.79
CA SER A 60 -17.15 7.91 18.04
C SER A 60 -18.09 6.74 17.79
N ASN A 61 -17.58 5.62 17.26
CA ASN A 61 -18.37 4.47 16.84
C ASN A 61 -17.88 3.17 17.50
N ASP A 62 -18.71 2.60 18.39
CA ASP A 62 -18.43 1.35 19.12
C ASP A 62 -18.00 0.20 18.21
N ASP A 63 -18.53 0.12 16.97
CA ASP A 63 -18.25 -0.94 15.99
C ASP A 63 -16.78 -0.98 15.52
N TYR A 64 -16.03 0.12 15.71
CA TYR A 64 -14.60 0.24 15.35
C TYR A 64 -13.67 0.34 16.56
N SER A 65 -14.13 0.02 17.78
CA SER A 65 -13.33 0.11 19.01
C SER A 65 -11.99 -0.65 18.96
N SER A 66 -11.94 -1.75 18.20
CA SER A 66 -10.71 -2.54 17.97
C SER A 66 -9.73 -1.81 17.05
N LEU A 67 -10.22 -1.10 16.02
CA LEU A 67 -9.42 -0.26 15.13
C LEU A 67 -8.86 0.95 15.88
N ALA A 68 -9.68 1.59 16.74
CA ALA A 68 -9.25 2.70 17.61
C ALA A 68 -8.07 2.29 18.50
N ALA A 69 -8.20 1.14 19.19
CA ALA A 69 -7.14 0.61 20.05
C ALA A 69 -5.90 0.20 19.25
N ALA A 70 -6.05 -0.31 18.04
CA ALA A 70 -4.94 -0.67 17.15
C ALA A 70 -4.14 0.56 16.69
N ILE A 71 -4.83 1.63 16.31
CA ILE A 71 -4.22 2.90 15.86
C ILE A 71 -3.42 3.56 17.01
N ASP A 72 -3.95 3.58 18.24
CA ASP A 72 -3.24 4.09 19.42
C ASP A 72 -2.03 3.22 19.77
N ALA A 73 -2.18 1.89 19.80
CA ALA A 73 -1.10 0.95 20.07
C ALA A 73 0.04 1.00 19.02
N ALA A 74 -0.29 1.29 17.76
CA ALA A 74 0.65 1.51 16.66
C ALA A 74 1.24 2.93 16.62
N GLY A 75 0.73 3.86 17.43
CA GLY A 75 1.14 5.28 17.44
C GLY A 75 0.72 6.09 16.21
N LEU A 76 -0.24 5.59 15.42
CA LEU A 76 -0.63 6.17 14.13
C LEU A 76 -1.65 7.32 14.24
N THR A 77 -2.21 7.57 15.43
CA THR A 77 -3.24 8.58 15.68
C THR A 77 -2.88 9.95 15.10
N ALA A 78 -1.68 10.45 15.36
CA ALA A 78 -1.23 11.77 14.89
C ALA A 78 -0.89 11.82 13.38
N THR A 79 -0.84 10.68 12.69
CA THR A 79 -0.70 10.61 11.23
C THR A 79 -2.08 10.68 10.57
N LEU A 80 -3.04 9.90 11.09
CA LEU A 80 -4.41 9.83 10.57
C LEU A 80 -5.32 10.99 11.02
N ASP A 81 -4.86 11.82 11.96
CA ASP A 81 -5.48 13.08 12.41
C ASP A 81 -4.77 14.32 11.82
N SER A 82 -4.05 14.15 10.69
CA SER A 82 -3.32 15.24 10.03
C SER A 82 -4.11 15.90 8.90
N ASP A 83 -3.64 17.08 8.43
CA ASP A 83 -4.17 17.81 7.27
C ASP A 83 -4.02 17.07 5.92
N THR A 84 -3.46 15.85 5.91
CA THR A 84 -3.36 15.00 4.72
C THR A 84 -4.64 14.19 4.57
N ASN A 85 -5.21 14.16 3.36
CA ASN A 85 -6.43 13.39 3.11
C ASN A 85 -6.05 11.92 2.83
N PHE A 86 -6.76 10.97 3.44
CA PHE A 86 -6.52 9.53 3.27
C PHE A 86 -7.79 8.79 2.82
N THR A 87 -7.59 7.63 2.20
CA THR A 87 -8.62 6.60 2.03
C THR A 87 -8.29 5.44 2.96
N VAL A 88 -9.22 5.06 3.82
CA VAL A 88 -9.03 4.02 4.83
C VAL A 88 -10.04 2.90 4.67
N PHE A 89 -9.55 1.69 4.40
CA PHE A 89 -10.33 0.47 4.50
C PHE A 89 -10.46 0.11 5.99
N ALA A 90 -11.58 0.40 6.63
CA ALA A 90 -11.76 0.25 8.08
C ALA A 90 -12.39 -1.11 8.45
N PRO A 91 -11.62 -2.09 9.00
CA PRO A 91 -12.19 -3.32 9.52
C PRO A 91 -12.90 -3.10 10.86
N ASP A 92 -14.05 -3.75 11.03
CA ASP A 92 -14.85 -3.71 12.26
C ASP A 92 -14.30 -4.63 13.39
N ASN A 93 -14.97 -4.61 14.55
CA ASN A 93 -14.61 -5.46 15.69
C ASN A 93 -14.63 -6.97 15.39
N ASP A 94 -15.56 -7.47 14.57
CA ASP A 94 -15.68 -8.89 14.26
C ASP A 94 -14.57 -9.31 13.27
N ALA A 95 -14.22 -8.44 12.32
CA ALA A 95 -13.05 -8.57 11.45
C ALA A 95 -11.74 -8.65 12.25
N PHE A 96 -11.55 -7.78 13.26
CA PHE A 96 -10.40 -7.85 14.17
C PHE A 96 -10.40 -9.14 15.02
N ALA A 97 -11.55 -9.57 15.53
CA ALA A 97 -11.66 -10.82 16.28
C ALA A 97 -11.30 -12.05 15.42
N ALA A 98 -11.72 -12.07 14.15
CA ALA A 98 -11.35 -13.09 13.19
C ALA A 98 -9.84 -13.08 12.90
N PHE A 99 -9.24 -11.91 12.65
CA PHE A 99 -7.82 -11.75 12.41
C PHE A 99 -6.94 -12.25 13.57
N LEU A 100 -7.26 -11.84 14.81
CA LEU A 100 -6.53 -12.29 16.00
C LEU A 100 -6.64 -13.82 16.16
N SER A 101 -7.85 -14.37 16.00
CA SER A 101 -8.07 -15.82 16.09
C SER A 101 -7.41 -16.63 14.96
N ALA A 102 -7.26 -16.07 13.76
CA ALA A 102 -6.60 -16.73 12.63
C ALA A 102 -5.08 -16.78 12.82
N ASN A 103 -4.48 -15.71 13.35
CA ASN A 103 -3.05 -15.61 13.61
C ASN A 103 -2.62 -16.19 14.97
N GLY A 104 -3.58 -16.61 15.81
CA GLY A 104 -3.32 -17.26 17.09
C GLY A 104 -3.05 -16.31 18.27
N PHE A 105 -3.35 -15.02 18.12
CA PHE A 105 -3.23 -14.01 19.18
C PHE A 105 -4.47 -14.04 20.10
N ALA A 106 -4.26 -13.98 21.42
CA ALA A 106 -5.34 -13.94 22.41
C ALA A 106 -5.88 -12.53 22.67
N SER A 107 -5.10 -11.48 22.41
CA SER A 107 -5.52 -10.08 22.38
C SER A 107 -4.64 -9.27 21.42
N LEU A 108 -5.05 -8.03 21.15
CA LEU A 108 -4.28 -7.05 20.39
C LEU A 108 -2.87 -6.80 20.99
N ASP A 109 -2.72 -6.90 22.32
CA ASP A 109 -1.43 -6.72 23.02
C ASP A 109 -0.39 -7.80 22.70
N GLU A 110 -0.80 -8.94 22.12
CA GLU A 110 0.10 -10.00 21.68
C GLU A 110 0.60 -9.81 20.23
N VAL A 111 -0.01 -8.88 19.47
CA VAL A 111 0.45 -8.52 18.12
C VAL A 111 1.71 -7.67 18.22
N PRO A 112 2.83 -8.03 17.56
CA PRO A 112 4.03 -7.19 17.54
C PRO A 112 3.73 -5.80 16.97
N THR A 113 4.12 -4.73 17.67
CA THR A 113 3.79 -3.35 17.25
C THR A 113 4.26 -3.03 15.83
N ASP A 114 5.47 -3.45 15.45
CA ASP A 114 6.01 -3.22 14.10
C ASP A 114 5.15 -3.89 13.01
N LEU A 115 4.58 -5.07 13.29
CA LEU A 115 3.62 -5.75 12.41
C LEU A 115 2.27 -5.02 12.39
N LEU A 116 1.76 -4.62 13.56
CA LEU A 116 0.48 -3.93 13.69
C LEU A 116 0.50 -2.59 12.93
N THR A 117 1.56 -1.81 13.05
CA THR A 117 1.75 -0.55 12.31
C THR A 117 1.70 -0.78 10.80
N GLN A 118 2.39 -1.80 10.28
CA GLN A 118 2.34 -2.08 8.84
C GLN A 118 0.99 -2.66 8.39
N VAL A 119 0.35 -3.54 9.17
CA VAL A 119 -1.01 -4.02 8.87
C VAL A 119 -1.99 -2.85 8.78
N LEU A 120 -1.93 -1.89 9.71
CA LEU A 120 -2.79 -0.70 9.67
C LEU A 120 -2.47 0.20 8.47
N LEU A 121 -1.19 0.50 8.20
CA LEU A 121 -0.80 1.28 7.02
C LEU A 121 -1.19 0.59 5.70
N TYR A 122 -1.34 -0.74 5.70
CA TYR A 122 -1.76 -1.51 4.51
C TYR A 122 -3.24 -1.31 4.18
N HIS A 123 -4.04 -0.86 5.16
CA HIS A 123 -5.43 -0.44 4.96
C HIS A 123 -5.56 1.04 4.55
N VAL A 124 -4.46 1.79 4.47
CA VAL A 124 -4.46 3.24 4.23
C VAL A 124 -3.80 3.54 2.89
N GLN A 125 -4.40 4.47 2.14
CA GLN A 125 -3.86 5.07 0.93
C GLN A 125 -3.91 6.61 1.04
N GLU A 126 -2.93 7.31 0.47
CA GLU A 126 -2.95 8.78 0.40
C GLU A 126 -3.94 9.26 -0.69
N GLY A 127 -4.76 10.26 -0.37
CA GLY A 127 -5.77 10.86 -1.24
C GLY A 127 -7.21 10.38 -1.01
N GLU A 128 -8.17 11.08 -1.63
CA GLU A 128 -9.61 10.80 -1.53
C GLU A 128 -10.09 9.91 -2.69
N ILE A 129 -10.35 8.64 -2.40
CA ILE A 129 -10.66 7.63 -3.41
C ILE A 129 -12.02 7.00 -3.09
N MET A 130 -13.06 7.67 -3.58
CA MET A 130 -14.44 7.15 -3.57
C MET A 130 -14.53 5.81 -4.33
N SER A 131 -15.51 4.98 -3.99
CA SER A 131 -15.77 3.68 -4.63
C SER A 131 -15.99 3.80 -6.13
N SER A 132 -16.55 4.93 -6.59
CA SER A 132 -16.74 5.25 -8.02
C SER A 132 -15.44 5.50 -8.79
N ASN A 133 -14.33 5.71 -8.08
CA ASN A 133 -13.00 5.97 -8.64
C ASN A 133 -12.11 4.71 -8.61
N LEU A 134 -12.54 3.66 -7.89
CA LEU A 134 -11.87 2.36 -7.88
C LEU A 134 -12.16 1.59 -9.17
N SER A 135 -11.16 0.84 -9.63
CA SER A 135 -11.24 -0.05 -10.79
C SER A 135 -10.44 -1.32 -10.52
N THR A 136 -10.85 -2.46 -11.07
CA THR A 136 -10.08 -3.71 -10.99
C THR A 136 -8.63 -3.52 -11.44
N GLY A 137 -7.67 -3.93 -10.60
CA GLY A 137 -6.24 -3.75 -10.83
C GLY A 137 -5.46 -3.53 -9.54
N TYR A 138 -4.17 -3.20 -9.68
CA TYR A 138 -3.27 -2.95 -8.55
C TYR A 138 -3.17 -1.47 -8.19
N ILE A 139 -3.11 -1.18 -6.90
CA ILE A 139 -2.87 0.15 -6.31
C ILE A 139 -1.78 0.05 -5.23
N GLU A 140 -1.21 1.18 -4.82
CA GLU A 140 -0.21 1.25 -3.75
C GLU A 140 -0.87 1.62 -2.41
N SER A 141 -0.42 0.99 -1.31
CA SER A 141 -0.78 1.32 0.07
C SER A 141 0.29 2.19 0.75
N MET A 142 0.06 2.61 1.99
CA MET A 142 1.07 3.28 2.81
C MET A 142 2.01 2.33 3.59
N ALA A 143 1.80 1.01 3.52
CA ALA A 143 2.66 0.05 4.21
C ALA A 143 3.94 -0.26 3.42
N VAL A 144 5.02 -0.48 4.14
CA VAL A 144 6.34 -0.87 3.61
C VAL A 144 6.84 -2.10 4.38
N TYR A 145 7.76 -2.90 3.80
CA TYR A 145 8.21 -4.13 4.45
C TYR A 145 9.73 -4.38 4.41
N GLY A 146 10.24 -4.88 5.54
CA GLY A 146 11.63 -5.27 5.70
C GLY A 146 12.58 -4.08 5.60
N ALA A 147 13.52 -4.16 4.65
CA ALA A 147 14.46 -3.08 4.32
C ALA A 147 14.07 -2.33 3.03
N SER A 148 12.89 -2.63 2.46
CA SER A 148 12.34 -1.89 1.32
C SER A 148 11.56 -0.69 1.85
N GLU A 149 11.88 0.51 1.38
CA GLU A 149 11.11 1.73 1.67
C GLU A 149 9.92 1.90 0.70
N GLU A 150 9.60 0.84 -0.05
CA GLU A 150 8.64 0.82 -1.15
C GLU A 150 7.24 0.36 -0.70
N PRO A 151 6.16 0.95 -1.26
CA PRO A 151 4.80 0.63 -0.86
C PRO A 151 4.38 -0.78 -1.29
N LEU A 152 3.73 -1.50 -0.38
CA LEU A 152 3.07 -2.77 -0.68
C LEU A 152 1.84 -2.53 -1.56
N SER A 153 1.67 -3.34 -2.60
CA SER A 153 0.51 -3.25 -3.49
C SER A 153 -0.74 -3.84 -2.86
N LEU A 154 -1.92 -3.34 -3.22
CA LEU A 154 -3.23 -3.97 -2.98
C LEU A 154 -3.82 -4.36 -4.33
N TYR A 155 -4.48 -5.53 -4.40
CA TYR A 155 -5.31 -5.87 -5.55
C TYR A 155 -6.77 -5.50 -5.27
N ILE A 156 -7.33 -4.63 -6.09
CA ILE A 156 -8.75 -4.30 -6.08
C ILE A 156 -9.45 -5.11 -7.17
N ASN A 157 -10.61 -5.66 -6.84
CA ASN A 157 -11.53 -6.27 -7.79
C ASN A 157 -12.90 -5.61 -7.63
N THR A 158 -13.43 -5.01 -8.71
CA THR A 158 -14.74 -4.31 -8.71
C THR A 158 -15.85 -5.12 -9.41
N SER A 159 -15.68 -6.43 -9.59
CA SER A 159 -16.57 -7.26 -10.43
C SER A 159 -17.91 -7.62 -9.80
N ASP A 160 -17.99 -7.73 -8.47
CA ASP A 160 -19.21 -8.04 -7.71
C ASP A 160 -19.18 -7.31 -6.34
N GLY A 161 -19.19 -5.97 -6.42
CA GLY A 161 -18.78 -5.10 -5.30
C GLY A 161 -17.27 -4.84 -5.32
N VAL A 162 -16.77 -4.10 -4.33
CA VAL A 162 -15.33 -3.83 -4.14
C VAL A 162 -14.77 -4.88 -3.19
N MET A 163 -13.85 -5.70 -3.68
CA MET A 163 -13.10 -6.69 -2.91
C MET A 163 -11.61 -6.39 -2.98
N ILE A 164 -10.90 -6.54 -1.85
CA ILE A 164 -9.47 -6.27 -1.70
C ILE A 164 -8.74 -7.57 -1.39
N ASN A 165 -7.67 -7.85 -2.16
CA ASN A 165 -6.83 -9.05 -2.08
C ASN A 165 -7.61 -10.39 -2.10
N GLY A 166 -8.83 -10.42 -2.61
CA GLY A 166 -9.70 -11.62 -2.56
C GLY A 166 -10.13 -12.05 -1.16
N VAL A 167 -9.88 -11.24 -0.11
CA VAL A 167 -10.12 -11.60 1.30
C VAL A 167 -11.10 -10.66 2.02
N ALA A 168 -11.10 -9.37 1.71
CA ALA A 168 -11.95 -8.38 2.38
C ALA A 168 -12.91 -7.72 1.38
N SER A 169 -14.17 -7.53 1.77
CA SER A 169 -15.22 -6.91 0.96
C SER A 169 -15.68 -5.60 1.60
N VAL A 170 -15.89 -4.55 0.80
CA VAL A 170 -16.42 -3.28 1.30
C VAL A 170 -17.90 -3.43 1.65
N THR A 171 -18.23 -3.32 2.94
CA THR A 171 -19.60 -3.45 3.48
C THR A 171 -20.35 -2.12 3.44
N THR A 172 -19.66 -1.00 3.66
CA THR A 172 -20.17 0.36 3.54
C THR A 172 -19.11 1.25 2.91
N ALA A 173 -19.35 1.70 1.69
CA ALA A 173 -18.46 2.60 0.96
C ALA A 173 -18.77 4.07 1.22
N ASP A 174 -17.82 4.94 0.87
CA ASP A 174 -18.00 6.38 0.71
C ASP A 174 -18.47 7.11 1.99
N VAL A 175 -17.88 6.77 3.13
CA VAL A 175 -18.06 7.52 4.38
C VAL A 175 -17.12 8.73 4.36
N GLU A 176 -17.65 9.88 3.97
CA GLU A 176 -16.92 11.16 3.90
C GLU A 176 -16.55 11.68 5.30
N VAL A 177 -15.28 12.04 5.48
CA VAL A 177 -14.67 12.59 6.71
C VAL A 177 -13.79 13.81 6.37
N ASP A 178 -13.53 14.69 7.34
CA ASP A 178 -12.89 16.00 7.10
C ASP A 178 -11.48 15.89 6.48
N ASN A 179 -10.78 14.77 6.73
CA ASN A 179 -9.52 14.41 6.10
C ASN A 179 -9.61 13.10 5.28
N GLY A 180 -10.74 12.90 4.58
CA GLY A 180 -10.81 11.98 3.44
C GLY A 180 -12.03 11.04 3.41
N VAL A 181 -11.78 9.74 3.21
CA VAL A 181 -12.83 8.74 2.93
C VAL A 181 -12.57 7.45 3.71
N ILE A 182 -13.62 6.91 4.34
CA ILE A 182 -13.61 5.59 4.96
C ILE A 182 -14.47 4.62 4.14
N HIS A 183 -13.94 3.42 3.90
CA HIS A 183 -14.66 2.27 3.36
C HIS A 183 -14.65 1.17 4.41
N ALA A 184 -15.80 0.87 5.02
CA ALA A 184 -15.90 -0.23 5.99
C ALA A 184 -15.68 -1.58 5.31
N VAL A 185 -14.88 -2.47 5.91
CA VAL A 185 -14.58 -3.81 5.36
C VAL A 185 -14.85 -4.93 6.38
N ASP A 186 -15.23 -6.11 5.88
CA ASP A 186 -15.59 -7.29 6.69
C ASP A 186 -14.39 -8.16 7.16
N SER A 187 -13.16 -7.76 6.86
CA SER A 187 -11.95 -8.49 7.24
C SER A 187 -10.73 -7.57 7.32
N VAL A 188 -9.84 -7.83 8.27
CA VAL A 188 -8.51 -7.19 8.33
C VAL A 188 -7.67 -7.76 7.19
N ILE A 189 -7.27 -6.89 6.28
CA ILE A 189 -6.39 -7.21 5.15
C ILE A 189 -4.99 -7.49 5.69
N GLY A 190 -4.58 -8.76 5.68
CA GLY A 190 -3.22 -9.17 6.06
C GLY A 190 -2.18 -8.67 5.04
N LEU A 191 -0.93 -8.53 5.49
CA LEU A 191 0.18 -8.18 4.58
C LEU A 191 0.35 -9.29 3.52
N PRO A 192 0.56 -8.95 2.24
CA PRO A 192 0.54 -9.91 1.14
C PRO A 192 1.88 -10.62 0.98
N ASP A 193 1.84 -11.88 0.59
CA ASP A 193 2.94 -12.58 -0.07
C ASP A 193 2.69 -12.66 -1.59
N VAL A 194 3.67 -13.15 -2.36
CA VAL A 194 3.50 -13.29 -3.82
C VAL A 194 2.40 -14.31 -4.23
N THR A 195 1.96 -15.19 -3.32
CA THR A 195 0.84 -16.14 -3.58
C THR A 195 -0.53 -15.50 -3.35
N THR A 196 -0.58 -14.45 -2.53
CA THR A 196 -1.78 -13.66 -2.23
C THR A 196 -2.34 -13.04 -3.51
N PHE A 197 -1.49 -12.40 -4.32
CA PHE A 197 -1.92 -11.81 -5.59
C PHE A 197 -2.29 -12.86 -6.65
N ALA A 198 -1.59 -14.00 -6.67
CA ALA A 198 -1.90 -15.10 -7.57
C ALA A 198 -3.31 -15.71 -7.30
N THR A 199 -3.79 -15.64 -6.06
CA THR A 199 -5.14 -16.12 -5.69
C THR A 199 -6.20 -15.01 -5.68
N ALA A 200 -5.80 -13.73 -5.57
CA ALA A 200 -6.70 -12.58 -5.61
C ALA A 200 -7.10 -12.14 -7.03
N ASP A 201 -6.17 -12.19 -7.99
CA ASP A 201 -6.44 -11.80 -9.38
C ASP A 201 -6.99 -13.01 -10.18
N PRO A 202 -8.23 -12.95 -10.70
CA PRO A 202 -8.84 -14.05 -11.45
C PRO A 202 -8.19 -14.31 -12.82
N THR A 203 -7.26 -13.46 -13.28
CA THR A 203 -6.48 -13.68 -14.52
C THR A 203 -5.30 -14.64 -14.35
N PHE A 204 -5.12 -15.20 -13.14
CA PHE A 204 -4.13 -16.24 -12.83
C PHE A 204 -4.76 -17.60 -12.48
N SER A 205 -6.00 -17.86 -12.87
CA SER A 205 -6.69 -19.10 -12.49
C SER A 205 -6.01 -20.37 -13.02
N ILE A 206 -5.37 -20.29 -14.20
CA ILE A 206 -4.57 -21.36 -14.80
C ILE A 206 -3.19 -21.43 -14.14
N LEU A 207 -2.59 -20.30 -13.74
CA LEU A 207 -1.31 -20.28 -13.00
C LEU A 207 -1.46 -20.97 -11.63
N VAL A 208 -2.51 -20.66 -10.87
CA VAL A 208 -2.83 -21.33 -9.59
C VAL A 208 -3.09 -22.82 -9.81
N SER A 209 -3.82 -23.18 -10.88
CA SER A 209 -4.07 -24.58 -11.26
C SER A 209 -2.77 -25.33 -11.61
N ALA A 210 -1.81 -24.67 -12.26
CA ALA A 210 -0.51 -25.24 -12.58
C ALA A 210 0.37 -25.43 -11.32
N LEU A 211 0.44 -24.41 -10.46
CA LEU A 211 1.19 -24.44 -9.19
C LEU A 211 0.71 -25.51 -8.21
N THR A 212 -0.55 -25.93 -8.32
CA THR A 212 -1.21 -26.91 -7.42
C THR A 212 -1.57 -28.24 -8.10
N ARG A 213 -1.09 -28.49 -9.33
CA ARG A 213 -1.51 -29.65 -10.14
C ARG A 213 -1.09 -31.02 -9.55
N GLU A 214 0.12 -31.10 -9.01
CA GLU A 214 0.68 -32.34 -8.46
C GLU A 214 0.74 -32.28 -6.91
N GLU A 215 0.43 -33.37 -6.22
CA GLU A 215 0.50 -33.44 -4.74
C GLU A 215 1.95 -33.27 -4.19
N ASP A 216 2.97 -33.53 -5.03
CA ASP A 216 4.39 -33.39 -4.68
C ASP A 216 4.98 -31.98 -5.00
N TYR A 217 4.19 -31.04 -5.54
CA TYR A 217 4.66 -29.68 -5.88
C TYR A 217 4.75 -28.75 -4.66
N THR A 218 5.97 -28.48 -4.19
CA THR A 218 6.24 -27.55 -3.07
C THR A 218 6.33 -26.08 -3.48
N TYR A 219 5.80 -25.68 -4.65
CA TYR A 219 5.95 -24.31 -5.17
C TYR A 219 5.26 -23.27 -4.30
N VAL A 220 4.03 -23.53 -3.88
CA VAL A 220 3.28 -22.62 -2.99
C VAL A 220 4.02 -22.47 -1.66
N GLU A 221 4.45 -23.57 -1.03
CA GLU A 221 5.24 -23.53 0.21
C GLU A 221 6.57 -22.75 0.05
N THR A 222 7.20 -22.83 -1.12
CA THR A 222 8.44 -22.10 -1.42
C THR A 222 8.17 -20.61 -1.62
N LEU A 223 7.11 -20.26 -2.37
CA LEU A 223 6.72 -18.88 -2.67
C LEU A 223 6.05 -18.16 -1.48
N MET A 224 5.70 -18.89 -0.41
CA MET A 224 5.30 -18.32 0.88
C MET A 224 6.49 -18.10 1.85
N ALA A 225 7.72 -18.44 1.46
CA ALA A 225 8.89 -18.23 2.31
C ALA A 225 9.18 -16.73 2.54
N MET A 226 9.57 -16.37 3.75
CA MET A 226 9.95 -15.00 4.16
C MET A 226 11.47 -14.80 4.29
N ASP A 227 12.21 -15.91 4.36
CA ASP A 227 13.68 -16.00 4.35
C ASP A 227 14.15 -16.71 3.07
N SER A 228 15.47 -16.79 2.82
CA SER A 228 16.08 -17.49 1.68
C SER A 228 15.39 -18.85 1.39
N PRO A 229 14.89 -19.08 0.15
CA PRO A 229 15.24 -18.39 -1.09
C PRO A 229 14.51 -17.04 -1.37
N ALA A 230 13.71 -16.51 -0.46
CA ALA A 230 13.17 -15.15 -0.57
C ALA A 230 14.28 -14.08 -0.40
N PRO A 231 14.12 -12.85 -0.94
CA PRO A 231 12.95 -12.38 -1.67
C PRO A 231 12.89 -12.91 -3.11
N PHE A 232 11.69 -12.93 -3.69
CA PHE A 232 11.44 -13.41 -5.05
C PHE A 232 11.20 -12.28 -6.05
N THR A 233 11.49 -12.54 -7.32
CA THR A 233 10.87 -11.82 -8.45
C THR A 233 10.11 -12.85 -9.29
N VAL A 234 8.79 -12.71 -9.37
CA VAL A 234 7.91 -13.68 -10.06
C VAL A 234 7.38 -13.02 -11.33
N PHE A 235 7.57 -13.68 -12.46
CA PHE A 235 6.98 -13.27 -13.72
C PHE A 235 5.70 -14.08 -13.92
N ALA A 236 4.54 -13.47 -13.71
CA ALA A 236 3.26 -14.17 -13.64
C ALA A 236 2.52 -14.14 -14.99
N PRO A 237 2.50 -15.24 -15.76
CA PRO A 237 1.73 -15.31 -17.01
C PRO A 237 0.23 -15.39 -16.72
N THR A 238 -0.55 -14.64 -17.48
CA THR A 238 -2.02 -14.62 -17.40
C THR A 238 -2.65 -15.87 -18.01
N ASP A 239 -3.94 -16.06 -17.77
CA ASP A 239 -4.73 -17.14 -18.37
C ASP A 239 -4.78 -17.05 -19.91
N ASP A 240 -4.76 -15.84 -20.48
CA ASP A 240 -4.61 -15.63 -21.93
C ASP A 240 -3.23 -16.09 -22.44
N ALA A 241 -2.17 -15.89 -21.66
CA ALA A 241 -0.82 -16.36 -21.99
C ALA A 241 -0.74 -17.88 -22.02
N PHE A 242 -1.35 -18.56 -21.04
CA PHE A 242 -1.47 -20.03 -21.02
C PHE A 242 -2.35 -20.55 -22.15
N ALA A 243 -3.47 -19.89 -22.45
CA ALA A 243 -4.35 -20.28 -23.56
C ALA A 243 -3.63 -20.21 -24.91
N ALA A 244 -2.83 -19.16 -25.15
CA ALA A 244 -1.99 -19.02 -26.33
C ALA A 244 -0.93 -20.12 -26.44
N LEU A 245 -0.26 -20.47 -25.33
CA LEU A 245 0.71 -21.56 -25.30
C LEU A 245 0.06 -22.92 -25.61
N LEU A 246 -1.12 -23.20 -25.06
CA LEU A 246 -1.84 -24.46 -25.31
C LEU A 246 -2.29 -24.58 -26.78
N GLU A 247 -2.75 -23.48 -27.40
CA GLU A 247 -3.05 -23.48 -28.84
C GLU A 247 -1.80 -23.71 -29.70
N GLU A 248 -0.65 -23.10 -29.34
CA GLU A 248 0.62 -23.27 -30.05
C GLU A 248 1.17 -24.71 -29.97
N LEU A 249 1.01 -25.37 -28.83
CA LEU A 249 1.46 -26.76 -28.60
C LEU A 249 0.50 -27.82 -29.19
N GLU A 250 -0.60 -27.42 -29.83
CA GLU A 250 -1.74 -28.29 -30.20
C GLU A 250 -2.32 -29.10 -29.00
N ALA A 251 -2.14 -28.59 -27.78
CA ALA A 251 -2.56 -29.23 -26.53
C ALA A 251 -4.03 -28.93 -26.20
N SER A 252 -4.73 -29.87 -25.55
CA SER A 252 -6.13 -29.69 -25.15
C SER A 252 -6.28 -29.13 -23.72
N SER A 253 -5.24 -29.28 -22.89
CA SER A 253 -5.23 -28.91 -21.47
C SER A 253 -3.81 -28.92 -20.89
N LEU A 254 -3.63 -28.40 -19.68
CA LEU A 254 -2.37 -28.59 -18.93
C LEU A 254 -2.06 -30.08 -18.68
N ASP A 255 -3.05 -30.98 -18.66
CA ASP A 255 -2.85 -32.42 -18.42
C ASP A 255 -2.11 -33.12 -19.58
N ASP A 256 -2.03 -32.49 -20.76
CA ASP A 256 -1.24 -32.96 -21.90
C ASP A 256 0.27 -32.62 -21.76
N ILE A 257 0.64 -31.74 -20.82
CA ILE A 257 2.02 -31.35 -20.50
C ILE A 257 2.52 -32.21 -19.34
N ASP A 258 3.68 -32.84 -19.49
CA ASP A 258 4.24 -33.67 -18.42
C ASP A 258 4.70 -32.86 -17.19
N ALA A 259 4.78 -33.52 -16.03
CA ALA A 259 5.07 -32.86 -14.76
C ALA A 259 6.52 -32.38 -14.60
N GLU A 260 7.47 -32.88 -15.39
CA GLU A 260 8.88 -32.45 -15.37
C GLU A 260 9.06 -31.18 -16.20
N THR A 261 8.45 -31.14 -17.41
CA THR A 261 8.32 -29.93 -18.24
C THR A 261 7.56 -28.82 -17.54
N LEU A 262 6.39 -29.11 -16.93
CA LEU A 262 5.63 -28.07 -16.19
C LEU A 262 6.43 -27.55 -14.99
N SER A 263 7.14 -28.42 -14.27
CA SER A 263 8.07 -28.04 -13.20
C SER A 263 9.17 -27.11 -13.71
N ALA A 264 9.76 -27.41 -14.87
CA ALA A 264 10.80 -26.59 -15.48
C ALA A 264 10.27 -25.20 -15.87
N VAL A 265 9.10 -25.14 -16.54
CA VAL A 265 8.45 -23.89 -16.92
C VAL A 265 8.09 -23.04 -15.69
N LEU A 266 7.48 -23.62 -14.64
CA LEU A 266 7.13 -22.88 -13.42
C LEU A 266 8.36 -22.32 -12.70
N THR A 267 9.45 -23.09 -12.60
CA THR A 267 10.71 -22.63 -11.98
C THR A 267 11.47 -21.61 -12.82
N TYR A 268 11.23 -21.55 -14.13
CA TYR A 268 11.82 -20.55 -15.04
C TYR A 268 11.15 -19.17 -14.91
N HIS A 269 9.91 -19.09 -14.41
CA HIS A 269 9.22 -17.83 -14.14
C HIS A 269 9.59 -17.17 -12.80
N VAL A 270 10.38 -17.85 -11.96
CA VAL A 270 10.75 -17.38 -10.62
C VAL A 270 12.24 -17.06 -10.56
N VAL A 271 12.59 -15.90 -10.02
CA VAL A 271 13.94 -15.52 -9.59
C VAL A 271 13.98 -15.56 -8.07
N ALA A 272 15.06 -16.12 -7.51
CA ALA A 272 15.29 -16.23 -6.07
C ALA A 272 16.35 -15.25 -5.56
N GLU A 273 16.32 -14.97 -4.27
CA GLU A 273 17.23 -14.08 -3.52
C GLU A 273 17.32 -12.63 -4.05
N ALA A 274 16.32 -12.18 -4.82
CA ALA A 274 16.27 -10.84 -5.42
C ALA A 274 14.83 -10.32 -5.59
N ASN A 275 14.59 -9.08 -5.15
CA ASN A 275 13.36 -8.29 -5.39
C ASN A 275 13.65 -7.23 -6.46
N VAL A 276 13.63 -7.62 -7.73
CA VAL A 276 14.04 -6.77 -8.86
C VAL A 276 12.83 -5.98 -9.36
N ARG A 277 12.79 -4.67 -9.09
CA ARG A 277 11.73 -3.77 -9.57
C ARG A 277 12.05 -3.19 -10.95
N SER A 278 11.06 -2.60 -11.61
CA SER A 278 11.25 -2.05 -12.96
C SER A 278 12.34 -0.97 -13.03
N GLY A 279 12.53 -0.21 -11.93
CA GLY A 279 13.57 0.79 -11.77
C GLY A 279 15.00 0.24 -11.59
N ASP A 280 15.16 -1.04 -11.23
CA ASP A 280 16.46 -1.71 -11.10
C ASP A 280 16.96 -2.29 -12.44
N LEU A 281 16.06 -2.45 -13.41
CA LEU A 281 16.34 -3.09 -14.70
C LEU A 281 17.27 -2.24 -15.58
N THR A 282 18.04 -2.91 -16.42
CA THR A 282 18.84 -2.29 -17.49
C THR A 282 18.60 -2.99 -18.81
N ASP A 283 18.63 -2.27 -19.92
CA ASP A 283 18.47 -2.84 -21.26
C ASP A 283 19.54 -3.91 -21.55
N GLY A 284 19.11 -5.10 -21.95
CA GLY A 284 19.97 -6.27 -22.15
C GLY A 284 20.45 -6.94 -20.87
N MET A 285 19.69 -6.85 -19.76
CA MET A 285 20.01 -7.55 -18.51
C MET A 285 19.71 -9.04 -18.63
N GLU A 286 20.73 -9.88 -18.52
CA GLU A 286 20.58 -11.33 -18.33
C GLU A 286 20.17 -11.60 -16.86
N VAL A 287 19.08 -12.34 -16.67
CA VAL A 287 18.51 -12.68 -15.34
C VAL A 287 18.51 -14.20 -15.17
N SER A 288 19.05 -14.69 -14.05
CA SER A 288 19.08 -16.12 -13.70
C SER A 288 17.84 -16.54 -12.92
N THR A 289 17.23 -17.65 -13.32
CA THR A 289 15.98 -18.18 -12.76
C THR A 289 16.25 -19.25 -11.70
N LEU A 290 15.22 -19.62 -10.94
CA LEU A 290 15.23 -20.73 -9.98
C LEU A 290 15.43 -22.09 -10.66
N ASN A 291 15.10 -22.21 -11.95
CA ASN A 291 15.42 -23.37 -12.78
C ASN A 291 16.94 -23.52 -13.00
N GLY A 292 17.66 -22.40 -13.10
CA GLY A 292 19.09 -22.32 -13.39
C GLY A 292 19.40 -21.69 -14.75
N ASP A 293 18.46 -21.79 -15.70
CA ASP A 293 18.51 -21.09 -16.99
C ASP A 293 18.33 -19.57 -16.84
N THR A 294 18.63 -18.82 -17.90
CA THR A 294 18.51 -17.36 -17.96
C THR A 294 17.51 -16.89 -19.01
N PHE A 295 16.95 -15.69 -18.82
CA PHE A 295 16.29 -14.89 -19.86
C PHE A 295 16.94 -13.50 -19.97
N THR A 296 16.65 -12.76 -21.04
CA THR A 296 17.11 -11.37 -21.24
C THR A 296 15.95 -10.39 -21.07
N VAL A 297 16.14 -9.33 -20.28
CA VAL A 297 15.20 -8.20 -20.17
C VAL A 297 15.64 -7.07 -21.08
N ASN A 298 14.71 -6.55 -21.88
CA ASN A 298 14.89 -5.46 -22.84
C ASN A 298 14.01 -4.26 -22.45
N LEU A 299 14.56 -3.04 -22.58
CA LEU A 299 13.85 -1.80 -22.22
C LEU A 299 13.60 -0.94 -23.46
N GLY A 300 12.42 -1.07 -24.05
CA GLY A 300 11.99 -0.30 -25.22
C GLY A 300 10.85 0.68 -24.92
N ASP A 301 9.95 0.86 -25.89
CA ASP A 301 8.66 1.56 -25.67
C ASP A 301 7.73 0.80 -24.70
N ALA A 302 8.02 -0.48 -24.46
CA ALA A 302 7.51 -1.33 -23.38
C ALA A 302 8.67 -2.19 -22.83
N VAL A 303 8.51 -2.76 -21.64
CA VAL A 303 9.45 -3.76 -21.09
C VAL A 303 9.12 -5.12 -21.68
N THR A 304 10.11 -5.78 -22.30
CA THR A 304 9.93 -7.12 -22.86
C THR A 304 11.01 -8.09 -22.41
N ILE A 305 10.62 -9.35 -22.26
CA ILE A 305 11.48 -10.47 -21.86
C ILE A 305 11.70 -11.36 -23.08
N THR A 306 12.95 -11.72 -23.35
CA THR A 306 13.33 -12.72 -24.36
C THR A 306 13.81 -13.97 -23.64
N ASP A 307 13.12 -15.09 -23.85
CA ASP A 307 13.48 -16.38 -23.24
C ASP A 307 14.54 -17.17 -24.02
N ALA A 308 14.89 -18.35 -23.49
CA ALA A 308 15.86 -19.26 -24.10
C ALA A 308 15.48 -19.77 -25.51
N ASN A 309 14.22 -19.59 -25.92
CA ASN A 309 13.67 -20.04 -27.20
C ASN A 309 13.46 -18.88 -28.21
N ASP A 310 14.10 -17.72 -27.99
CA ASP A 310 13.91 -16.47 -28.74
C ASP A 310 12.44 -15.95 -28.70
N ARG A 311 11.59 -16.43 -27.79
CA ARG A 311 10.20 -15.94 -27.63
C ARG A 311 10.23 -14.61 -26.88
N MET A 312 9.33 -13.70 -27.25
CA MET A 312 9.22 -12.39 -26.62
C MET A 312 7.89 -12.25 -25.88
N SER A 313 7.95 -11.93 -24.59
CA SER A 313 6.80 -11.54 -23.78
C SER A 313 6.85 -10.06 -23.40
N THR A 314 5.70 -9.41 -23.30
CA THR A 314 5.54 -8.06 -22.74
C THR A 314 5.15 -8.12 -21.28
N VAL A 315 5.75 -7.26 -20.44
CA VAL A 315 5.24 -6.99 -19.08
C VAL A 315 4.03 -6.05 -19.20
N ILE A 316 2.85 -6.50 -18.76
CA ILE A 316 1.59 -5.75 -18.86
C ILE A 316 1.20 -5.00 -17.58
N ALA A 317 1.69 -5.47 -16.43
CA ALA A 317 1.71 -4.74 -15.17
C ALA A 317 3.02 -5.07 -14.45
N ALA A 318 3.70 -4.06 -13.92
CA ALA A 318 4.98 -4.22 -13.23
C ALA A 318 4.86 -3.83 -11.77
N ASP A 319 5.85 -4.22 -10.97
CA ASP A 319 6.06 -3.73 -9.60
C ASP A 319 4.93 -4.01 -8.60
N VAL A 320 4.23 -5.14 -8.75
CA VAL A 320 3.24 -5.62 -7.78
C VAL A 320 3.99 -6.15 -6.55
N GLN A 321 4.18 -5.29 -5.55
CA GLN A 321 5.09 -5.51 -4.43
C GLN A 321 4.39 -6.24 -3.27
N ALA A 322 4.95 -7.39 -2.90
CA ALA A 322 4.58 -8.18 -1.72
C ALA A 322 5.66 -8.04 -0.61
N THR A 323 5.38 -8.61 0.57
CA THR A 323 6.34 -8.69 1.68
C THR A 323 7.58 -9.53 1.37
N ASN A 324 7.45 -10.59 0.57
CA ASN A 324 8.53 -11.54 0.27
C ASN A 324 9.00 -11.51 -1.20
N GLY A 325 8.61 -10.51 -1.98
CA GLY A 325 9.01 -10.41 -3.38
C GLY A 325 8.14 -9.45 -4.18
N VAL A 326 8.40 -9.38 -5.48
CA VAL A 326 7.65 -8.55 -6.43
C VAL A 326 7.18 -9.39 -7.61
N ILE A 327 5.99 -9.08 -8.13
CA ILE A 327 5.41 -9.73 -9.30
C ILE A 327 5.42 -8.76 -10.48
N HIS A 328 5.81 -9.27 -11.64
CA HIS A 328 5.62 -8.63 -12.95
C HIS A 328 4.69 -9.51 -13.78
N VAL A 329 3.54 -8.98 -14.17
CA VAL A 329 2.50 -9.69 -14.92
C VAL A 329 2.87 -9.69 -16.40
N ILE A 330 2.82 -10.85 -17.06
CA ILE A 330 3.30 -11.03 -18.43
C ILE A 330 2.25 -11.62 -19.38
N ASP A 331 2.35 -11.28 -20.66
CA ASP A 331 1.39 -11.68 -21.71
C ASP A 331 1.65 -13.05 -22.37
N THR A 332 2.81 -13.67 -22.12
CA THR A 332 3.27 -14.88 -22.81
C THR A 332 4.07 -15.75 -21.84
N VAL A 333 3.79 -17.05 -21.81
CA VAL A 333 4.55 -18.00 -20.97
C VAL A 333 5.98 -18.13 -21.47
N LEU A 334 6.95 -17.92 -20.58
CA LEU A 334 8.39 -18.07 -20.82
C LEU A 334 8.79 -19.56 -20.82
N LEU A 335 9.60 -20.00 -21.77
CA LEU A 335 10.04 -21.40 -21.88
C LEU A 335 11.58 -21.54 -21.72
N PRO A 336 12.07 -22.46 -20.85
CA PRO A 336 13.50 -22.80 -20.72
C PRO A 336 13.99 -23.67 -21.89
N GLU A 337 15.27 -24.09 -21.91
CA GLU A 337 15.79 -25.01 -22.93
C GLU A 337 15.30 -26.47 -22.64
N LEU A 338 14.29 -26.93 -23.39
CA LEU A 338 13.61 -28.24 -23.24
C LEU A 338 14.18 -29.36 -24.14
#